data_AF-A0AA38F7Z7-F1
#
_entry.id   AF-A0AA38F7Z7-F1
#
_cell.length_a   1.000
_cell.length_b   1.000
_cell.length_c   1.000
_cell.angle_alpha   90.00
_cell.angle_beta   90.00
_cell.angle_gamma   90.00
#
_symmetry.space_group_name_H-M   'P 1'
#
loop_
_entity.id
_entity.type
_entity.pdbx_description
1 polymer ?
#
loop_
_entity_poly.entity_id
_entity_poly.type
_entity_poly.pdbx_seq_one_letter_code
_entity_poly.pdbx_strand_id
1 'polypeptide(L)' 'VLQAVTGSEMLSMLDGFSGYNQVEVNTADQHKTTFTTPWGTFAYKRMPFGLINAGATFQRAMDLAFG' A
#
# COMPACT_ATOMS: atom_id res chain seq x y z
N VAL A 1 -10.07 15.14 9.68
CA VAL A 1 -11.04 14.02 9.50
C VAL A 1 -12.13 14.06 10.56
N LEU A 2 -11.84 13.85 11.86
CA LEU A 2 -12.87 13.71 12.90
C LEU A 2 -13.87 14.89 12.98
N GLN A 3 -13.39 16.14 12.90
CA GLN A 3 -14.27 17.31 12.86
C GLN A 3 -15.10 17.39 11.56
N ALA A 4 -14.54 16.95 10.43
CA ALA A 4 -15.21 16.99 9.13
C ALA A 4 -16.34 15.95 9.01
N VAL A 5 -16.29 14.87 9.81
CA VAL A 5 -17.32 13.82 9.85
C VAL A 5 -18.30 14.00 11.02
N THR A 6 -18.14 15.05 11.83
CA THR A 6 -19.05 15.31 12.96
C THR A 6 -20.40 15.78 12.44
N GLY A 7 -21.48 15.08 12.82
CA GLY A 7 -22.85 15.41 12.39
C GLY A 7 -23.27 14.78 11.06
N SER A 8 -22.42 13.95 10.43
CA SER A 8 -22.82 13.17 9.25
C SER A 8 -23.88 12.13 9.62
N GLU A 9 -24.98 12.08 8.86
CA GLU A 9 -26.06 11.09 9.05
C GLU A 9 -25.63 9.68 8.66
N MET A 10 -24.61 9.56 7.79
CA MET A 10 -24.08 8.29 7.31
C MET A 10 -22.57 8.38 7.10
N LEU A 11 -21.86 7.34 7.54
CA LEU A 11 -20.44 7.16 7.30
C LEU A 11 -20.24 5.81 6.62
N SER A 12 -19.43 5.79 5.55
CA SER A 12 -19.00 4.58 4.88
C SER A 12 -17.49 4.46 4.99
N MET A 13 -17.02 3.29 5.42
CA MET A 13 -15.58 2.98 5.49
C MET A 13 -15.25 1.94 4.44
N LEU A 14 -14.14 2.14 3.75
CA LEU A 14 -13.61 1.21 2.76
C LEU A 14 -12.39 0.51 3.37
N ASP A 15 -12.35 -0.82 3.25
CA ASP A 15 -11.20 -1.59 3.68
C ASP A 15 -10.10 -1.59 2.60
N GLY A 16 -8.93 -1.09 2.99
CA GLY A 16 -7.72 -1.06 2.19
C GLY A 16 -6.77 -2.24 2.46
N PHE A 17 -7.23 -3.35 3.05
CA PHE A 17 -6.37 -4.47 3.50
C PHE A 17 -5.40 -4.98 2.42
N SER A 18 -5.85 -5.06 1.16
CA SER A 18 -5.01 -5.47 0.02
C SER A 18 -4.36 -4.30 -0.73
N GLY A 19 -4.49 -3.08 -0.21
CA GLY A 19 -4.07 -1.84 -0.87
C GLY A 19 -2.57 -1.76 -1.11
N TYR A 20 -1.74 -2.33 -0.23
CA TYR A 20 -0.29 -2.37 -0.44
C TYR A 20 0.08 -3.11 -1.72
N ASN A 21 -0.57 -4.25 -1.99
CA ASN A 21 -0.31 -5.05 -3.19
C ASN A 21 -0.76 -4.38 -4.50
N GLN A 22 -1.40 -3.20 -4.44
CA GLN A 22 -1.74 -2.40 -5.62
C GLN A 22 -0.67 -1.35 -5.95
N VAL A 23 0.15 -0.95 -4.97
CA VAL A 23 1.19 0.06 -5.16
C VAL A 23 2.40 -0.56 -5.85
N GLU A 24 2.85 0.07 -6.94
CA GLU A 24 4.00 -0.36 -7.73
C GLU A 24 5.32 -0.12 -6.98
N VAL A 25 6.20 -1.13 -6.96
CA VAL A 25 7.58 -0.93 -6.51
C VAL A 25 8.36 -0.35 -7.69
N ASN A 26 9.07 0.76 -7.44
CA ASN A 26 9.95 1.36 -8.43
C ASN A 26 10.85 0.28 -9.05
N THR A 27 10.89 0.21 -10.39
CA THR A 27 11.64 -0.81 -11.14
C THR A 27 13.10 -0.91 -10.69
N ALA A 28 13.74 0.22 -10.34
CA ALA A 28 15.11 0.23 -9.84
C ALA A 28 15.28 -0.45 -8.47
N ASP A 29 14.22 -0.51 -7.66
CA ASP A 29 14.23 -1.04 -6.29
C ASP A 29 13.62 -2.44 -6.17
N GLN A 30 13.01 -3.01 -7.23
CA GLN A 30 12.40 -4.35 -7.19
C GLN A 30 13.39 -5.45 -6.77
N HIS A 31 14.67 -5.31 -7.14
CA HIS A 31 15.70 -6.27 -6.72
C HIS A 31 15.91 -6.31 -5.19
N LYS A 32 15.53 -5.25 -4.45
CA LYS A 32 15.63 -5.20 -2.98
C LYS A 32 14.50 -5.95 -2.29
N THR A 33 13.43 -6.27 -3.02
CA THR A 33 12.27 -7.02 -2.52
C THR A 33 12.35 -8.50 -2.92
N THR A 34 13.54 -9.02 -3.23
CA THR A 34 13.70 -10.41 -3.62
C THR A 34 13.48 -11.38 -2.47
N PHE A 35 12.83 -12.49 -2.75
CA PHE A 35 12.70 -13.63 -1.85
C PHE A 35 13.06 -14.93 -2.58
N THR A 36 13.57 -15.90 -1.83
CA THR A 36 13.99 -17.19 -2.37
C THR A 36 13.06 -18.28 -1.91
N THR A 37 12.68 -19.14 -2.86
CA THR A 37 11.90 -20.35 -2.65
C THR A 37 12.70 -21.55 -3.17
N PRO A 38 12.32 -22.80 -2.85
CA PRO A 38 12.93 -23.98 -3.44
C PRO A 38 12.89 -24.02 -4.99
N TRP A 39 12.00 -23.24 -5.60
CA TRP A 39 11.79 -23.20 -7.05
C TRP A 39 12.46 -22.00 -7.73
N GLY A 40 13.15 -21.14 -6.98
CA GLY A 40 13.87 -20.00 -7.52
C GLY A 40 13.76 -18.72 -6.68
N THR A 41 14.42 -17.69 -7.17
CA THR A 41 14.41 -16.33 -6.60
C THR A 41 13.47 -15.44 -7.40
N PHE A 42 12.59 -14.75 -6.70
CA PHE A 42 11.57 -13.87 -7.27
C PHE A 42 11.68 -12.48 -6.65
N ALA A 43 11.22 -11.46 -7.38
CA ALA A 43 11.15 -10.08 -6.90
C ALA A 43 9.71 -9.58 -6.96
N TYR A 44 9.31 -8.77 -5.97
CA TYR A 44 7.98 -8.19 -5.95
C TYR A 44 7.88 -7.00 -6.92
N LYS A 45 6.90 -7.04 -7.83
CA LYS A 45 6.52 -5.90 -8.68
C LYS A 45 5.63 -4.88 -7.97
N ARG A 46 4.88 -5.34 -6.97
CA ARG A 46 3.95 -4.56 -6.15
C ARG A 46 4.36 -4.68 -4.68
N MET A 47 4.06 -3.67 -3.90
CA MET A 47 4.59 -3.53 -2.55
C MET A 47 4.16 -4.70 -1.64
N PRO A 48 5.11 -5.53 -1.16
CA PRO A 48 4.79 -6.60 -0.23
C PRO A 48 4.53 -6.07 1.18
N PHE A 49 3.90 -6.90 2.01
CA PHE A 49 3.81 -6.65 3.44
C PHE A 49 5.19 -6.68 4.10
N GLY A 50 5.34 -5.97 5.22
CA GLY A 50 6.55 -5.97 6.04
C GLY A 50 7.62 -4.96 5.62
N LEU A 51 7.43 -4.18 4.55
CA LEU A 51 8.31 -3.05 4.26
C LEU A 51 8.08 -1.91 5.28
N ILE A 52 9.17 -1.37 5.83
CA ILE A 52 9.14 -0.29 6.84
C ILE A 52 8.38 0.95 6.36
N ASN A 53 8.39 1.22 5.05
CA ASN A 53 7.76 2.39 4.44
C ASN A 53 6.42 2.07 3.75
N ALA A 54 5.86 0.87 3.95
CA ALA A 54 4.63 0.46 3.28
C ALA A 54 3.45 1.40 3.59
N GLY A 55 3.23 1.69 4.88
CA GLY A 55 2.14 2.57 5.32
C GLY A 55 2.28 3.99 4.77
N ALA A 56 3.46 4.60 4.85
CA ALA A 56 3.70 5.95 4.34
C ALA A 56 3.53 6.04 2.81
N THR A 57 4.01 5.03 2.09
CA THR A 57 3.87 4.97 0.63
C THR A 57 2.41 4.81 0.22
N PHE A 58 1.67 3.94 0.92
CA PHE A 58 0.24 3.75 0.67
C PHE A 58 -0.58 4.98 1.01
N GLN A 59 -0.30 5.65 2.14
CA GLN A 59 -0.98 6.89 2.50
C GLN A 59 -0.79 7.94 1.40
N ARG A 60 0.44 8.10 0.88
CA ARG A 60 0.68 9.03 -0.23
C ARG A 60 -0.10 8.65 -1.50
N ALA A 61 -0.28 7.36 -1.78
CA ALA A 61 -1.10 6.93 -2.91
C ALA A 61 -2.60 7.25 -2.68
N MET A 62 -3.09 7.09 -1.45
CA MET A 62 -4.46 7.47 -1.06
C MET A 62 -4.66 8.98 -1.16
N ASP A 63 -3.68 9.79 -0.75
CA ASP A 63 -3.73 11.24 -0.88
C ASP A 63 -3.76 11.67 -2.35
N LEU A 64 -3.06 10.98 -3.25
CA LEU A 64 -3.14 11.24 -4.70
C LEU A 64 -4.48 10.85 -5.32
N ALA A 65 -5.14 9.83 -4.77
CA ALA A 65 -6.40 9.30 -5.31
C ALA A 65 -7.64 10.02 -4.76
N PHE A 66 -7.60 10.47 -3.51
CA PHE A 66 -8.76 10.99 -2.76
C PHE A 66 -8.51 12.34 -2.06
N GLY A 67 -7.27 12.82 -2.02
CA GLY A 67 -6.90 14.13 -1.47
C GLY A 67 -7.00 15.25 -2.51
#